data_AF-A0AAV8XQB5-F1
#
_entry.id   AF-A0AAV8XQB5-F1
#
_cell.length_a   1.000
_cell.length_b   1.000
_cell.length_c   1.000
_cell.angle_alpha   90.00
_cell.angle_beta   90.00
_cell.angle_gamma   90.00
#
_symmetry.space_group_name_H-M   'P 1'
#
loop_
_entity.id
_entity.type
_entity.pdbx_description
1 polymer ?
#
loop_
_entity_poly.entity_id
_entity_poly.type
_entity_poly.pdbx_seq_one_letter_code
_entity_poly.pdbx_strand_id
1 'polypeptide(L)'
;MDDGIPKNNGHQIKTEHNYYTILGCSERASLKELKQNYQDLIKKHHPDKQVGTSLSDQFILIDKAFKTLKDEKLRKEYDASLLESSFKEDYLIYAEISKNDLSFNDEGAAYFSCRCGDSFRIDQHFLEQECIIECAECTNCILIK
;
A
#
# COMPACT_ATOMS: atom_id res chain seq x y z
N MET A 1 7.96 37.50 -2.96
CA MET A 1 6.81 37.07 -3.77
C MET A 1 7.07 35.60 -4.00
N ASP A 2 6.52 34.77 -3.12
CA ASP A 2 6.61 33.32 -3.18
C ASP A 2 5.27 32.89 -3.77
N ASP A 3 5.26 32.54 -5.06
CA ASP A 3 4.09 32.04 -5.77
C ASP A 3 3.78 30.64 -5.21
N GLY A 4 3.02 30.61 -4.13
CA GLY A 4 2.51 29.40 -3.49
C GLY A 4 1.52 28.66 -4.39
N ILE A 5 2.03 27.92 -5.36
CA ILE A 5 1.23 27.03 -6.22
C ILE A 5 0.83 25.79 -5.40
N PRO A 6 -0.46 25.43 -5.34
CA PRO A 6 -0.92 24.27 -4.58
C PRO A 6 -0.31 22.98 -5.17
N LYS A 7 0.34 22.19 -4.32
CA LYS A 7 0.86 20.86 -4.70
C LYS A 7 -0.29 19.87 -4.66
N ASN A 8 -0.44 19.05 -5.71
CA ASN A 8 -1.38 17.92 -5.68
C ASN A 8 -0.94 16.91 -4.62
N ASN A 9 -1.92 16.35 -3.90
CA ASN A 9 -1.66 15.27 -2.95
C ASN A 9 -1.60 13.93 -3.70
N GLY A 10 -0.54 13.16 -3.46
CA GLY A 10 -0.36 11.82 -4.01
C GLY A 10 -0.44 10.77 -2.90
N HIS A 11 -1.31 9.78 -3.06
CA HIS A 11 -1.37 8.59 -2.21
C HIS A 11 -0.70 7.42 -2.89
N GLN A 12 0.32 6.86 -2.25
CA GLN A 12 0.97 5.65 -2.74
C GLN A 12 0.07 4.44 -2.51
N ILE A 13 -0.17 3.65 -3.56
CA ILE A 13 -0.84 2.37 -3.43
C ILE A 13 0.13 1.41 -2.74
N LYS A 14 -0.01 1.30 -1.42
CA LYS A 14 0.80 0.39 -0.63
C LYS A 14 0.20 -1.01 -0.78
N THR A 15 0.90 -1.92 -1.46
CA THR A 15 0.62 -3.35 -1.32
C THR A 15 0.85 -3.73 0.13
N GLU A 16 -0.24 -3.80 0.90
CA GLU A 16 -0.19 -3.97 2.35
C GLU A 16 0.58 -5.24 2.72
N HIS A 17 1.52 -5.08 3.65
CA HIS A 17 2.19 -6.17 4.34
C HIS A 17 1.16 -6.83 5.28
N ASN A 18 0.24 -7.58 4.71
CA ASN A 18 -0.81 -8.27 5.43
C ASN A 18 -0.22 -9.39 6.30
N TYR A 19 -0.91 -9.74 7.41
CA TYR A 19 -0.53 -10.87 8.25
C TYR A 19 -0.46 -12.18 7.46
N TYR A 20 -1.28 -12.31 6.42
CA TYR A 20 -1.24 -13.41 5.46
C TYR A 20 0.08 -13.46 4.68
N THR A 21 0.54 -12.32 4.15
CA THR A 21 1.83 -12.19 3.46
C THR A 21 3.01 -12.44 4.39
N ILE A 22 2.95 -11.95 5.63
CA ILE A 22 3.97 -12.18 6.68
C ILE A 22 4.10 -13.68 7.00
N LEU A 23 2.99 -14.40 7.05
CA LEU A 23 2.96 -15.84 7.28
C LEU A 23 3.17 -16.68 6.01
N GLY A 24 3.31 -16.04 4.84
CA GLY A 24 3.45 -16.72 3.56
C GLY A 24 2.27 -17.64 3.23
N CYS A 25 1.06 -17.25 3.64
CA CYS A 25 -0.17 -18.02 3.41
C CYS A 25 -1.21 -17.19 2.65
N SER A 26 -2.14 -17.87 1.97
CA SER A 26 -3.28 -17.20 1.34
C SER A 26 -4.29 -16.72 2.38
N GLU A 27 -5.08 -15.70 2.04
CA GLU A 27 -6.22 -15.22 2.84
C GLU A 27 -7.28 -16.31 3.09
N ARG A 28 -7.28 -17.37 2.27
CA ARG A 28 -8.14 -18.54 2.41
C ARG A 28 -7.49 -19.72 3.12
N ALA A 29 -6.28 -19.53 3.67
CA ALA A 29 -5.55 -20.60 4.32
C ALA A 29 -6.30 -21.17 5.53
N SER A 30 -6.23 -22.50 5.65
CA SER A 30 -6.79 -23.22 6.79
C SER A 30 -5.91 -23.08 8.03
N LEU A 31 -6.47 -23.26 9.23
CA LEU A 31 -5.70 -23.24 10.49
C LEU A 31 -4.51 -24.22 10.49
N LYS A 32 -4.66 -25.36 9.81
CA LYS A 32 -3.59 -26.34 9.63
C LYS A 32 -2.40 -25.76 8.85
N GLU A 33 -2.68 -25.03 7.77
CA GLU A 33 -1.65 -24.38 6.95
C GLU A 33 -1.00 -23.21 7.70
N LEU A 34 -1.80 -22.37 8.37
CA LEU A 34 -1.30 -21.29 9.23
C LEU A 34 -0.31 -21.82 10.28
N LYS A 35 -0.67 -22.92 10.96
CA LYS A 35 0.19 -23.55 11.96
C LYS A 35 1.46 -24.15 11.36
N GLN A 36 1.37 -24.73 10.16
CA GLN A 36 2.51 -25.31 9.46
C GLN A 36 3.52 -24.23 9.05
N ASN A 37 3.03 -23.14 8.43
CA ASN A 37 3.87 -22.02 8.00
C ASN A 37 4.47 -21.28 9.19
N TYR A 38 3.69 -21.06 10.25
CA TYR A 38 4.19 -20.48 11.50
C TYR A 38 5.36 -21.28 12.08
N GLN A 39 5.24 -22.61 12.16
CA GLN A 39 6.32 -23.45 12.67
C GLN A 39 7.58 -23.39 11.80
N ASP A 40 7.43 -23.32 10.48
CA ASP A 40 8.55 -23.19 9.55
C ASP A 40 9.27 -21.84 9.71
N LEU A 41 8.49 -20.75 9.80
CA LEU A 41 9.00 -19.40 10.01
C LEU A 41 9.69 -19.24 11.37
N ILE A 42 9.10 -19.77 12.45
CA ILE A 42 9.71 -19.70 13.79
C ILE A 42 11.03 -20.47 13.84
N LYS A 43 11.16 -21.60 13.13
CA LYS A 43 12.43 -22.34 13.02
C LYS A 43 13.50 -21.56 12.24
N LYS A 44 13.09 -20.83 11.20
CA LYS A 44 13.97 -19.98 10.38
C LYS A 44 14.42 -18.73 11.13
N HIS A 45 13.51 -18.11 11.88
CA HIS A 45 13.71 -16.84 12.58
C HIS A 45 13.89 -17.01 14.10
N HIS A 46 14.30 -18.20 14.57
CA HIS A 46 14.43 -18.48 15.99
C HIS A 46 15.54 -17.62 16.64
N PRO A 47 15.27 -16.90 17.73
CA PRO A 47 16.23 -15.97 18.35
C PRO A 47 17.49 -16.67 18.87
N ASP A 48 17.40 -17.95 19.24
CA ASP A 48 18.54 -18.76 19.72
C ASP A 48 19.63 -18.97 18.66
N LYS A 49 19.27 -18.92 17.37
CA LYS A 49 20.24 -19.19 16.29
C LYS A 49 20.95 -17.94 15.77
N GLN A 50 20.50 -16.73 16.11
CA GLN A 50 20.95 -15.52 15.42
C GLN A 50 21.02 -14.30 16.35
N VAL A 51 22.23 -13.79 16.54
CA VAL A 51 22.56 -12.65 17.40
C VAL A 51 22.43 -11.35 16.59
N GLY A 52 21.32 -10.61 16.71
CA GLY A 52 21.15 -9.31 16.06
C GLY A 52 19.77 -8.65 16.25
N THR A 53 19.74 -7.32 16.34
CA THR A 53 18.54 -6.52 16.72
C THR A 53 17.38 -6.63 15.71
N SER A 54 17.63 -6.62 14.40
CA SER A 54 16.57 -6.62 13.37
C SER A 54 15.72 -7.90 13.28
N LEU A 55 16.17 -9.01 13.86
CA LEU A 55 15.45 -10.30 13.78
C LEU A 55 14.34 -10.41 14.83
N SER A 56 14.49 -9.66 15.93
CA SER A 56 13.49 -9.56 16.99
C SER A 56 12.15 -9.09 16.44
N ASP A 57 12.17 -8.06 15.59
CA ASP A 57 10.97 -7.49 14.99
C ASP A 57 10.24 -8.48 14.07
N GLN A 58 10.98 -9.26 13.27
CA GLN A 58 10.39 -10.27 12.37
C GLN A 58 9.69 -11.38 13.16
N PHE A 59 10.33 -11.90 14.21
CA PHE A 59 9.72 -12.91 15.08
C PHE A 59 8.45 -12.38 15.74
N ILE A 60 8.48 -11.15 16.26
CA ILE A 60 7.32 -10.49 16.88
C ILE A 60 6.18 -10.33 15.86
N LEU A 61 6.49 -9.93 14.63
CA LEU A 61 5.50 -9.79 13.55
C LEU A 61 4.87 -11.14 13.16
N ILE A 62 5.68 -12.20 13.03
CA ILE A 62 5.20 -13.56 12.73
C ILE A 62 4.29 -14.09 13.84
N ASP A 63 4.69 -13.93 15.11
CA ASP A 63 3.89 -14.33 16.27
C ASP A 63 2.59 -13.53 16.37
N LYS A 64 2.64 -12.21 16.14
CA LYS A 64 1.46 -11.35 16.10
C LYS A 64 0.49 -11.76 14.99
N ALA A 65 0.99 -11.96 13.77
CA ALA A 65 0.21 -12.41 12.63
C ALA A 65 -0.49 -13.75 12.94
N PHE A 66 0.25 -14.72 13.48
CA PHE A 66 -0.33 -16.03 13.81
C PHE A 66 -1.37 -15.93 14.92
N LYS A 67 -1.13 -15.12 15.96
CA LYS A 67 -2.09 -14.91 17.05
C LYS A 67 -3.40 -14.28 16.58
N THR A 68 -3.34 -13.36 15.62
CA THR A 68 -4.53 -12.76 15.03
C THR A 68 -5.25 -13.74 14.11
N LEU A 69 -4.54 -14.43 13.20
CA LEU A 69 -5.17 -15.30 12.20
C LEU A 69 -5.63 -16.66 12.75
N LYS A 70 -5.07 -17.15 13.86
CA LYS A 70 -5.45 -18.44 14.46
C LYS A 70 -6.82 -18.40 15.14
N ASP A 71 -7.26 -17.22 15.58
CA ASP A 71 -8.49 -17.03 16.31
C ASP A 71 -9.54 -16.50 15.35
N GLU A 72 -10.64 -17.23 15.17
CA GLU A 72 -11.66 -16.87 14.17
C GLU A 72 -12.27 -15.49 14.44
N LYS A 73 -12.39 -15.09 15.70
CA LYS A 73 -12.93 -13.78 16.07
C LYS A 73 -11.94 -12.67 15.72
N LEU A 74 -10.69 -12.80 16.14
CA LEU A 74 -9.63 -11.83 15.81
C LEU A 74 -9.35 -11.77 14.31
N ARG A 75 -9.40 -12.90 13.61
CA ARG A 75 -9.28 -12.98 12.16
C ARG A 75 -10.40 -12.20 11.49
N LYS A 76 -11.65 -12.39 11.91
CA LYS A 76 -12.79 -11.64 11.38
C LYS A 76 -12.67 -10.13 11.65
N GLU A 77 -12.23 -9.74 12.85
CA GLU A 77 -11.97 -8.33 13.18
C GLU A 77 -10.85 -7.75 12.32
N TYR A 78 -9.78 -8.52 12.09
CA TYR A 78 -8.68 -8.14 11.23
C TYR A 78 -9.09 -8.02 9.76
N ASP A 79 -9.78 -9.02 9.21
CA ASP A 79 -10.32 -9.00 7.85
C ASP A 79 -11.28 -7.82 7.66
N ALA A 80 -12.12 -7.51 8.65
CA ALA A 80 -12.97 -6.32 8.64
C ALA A 80 -12.17 -5.02 8.65
N SER A 81 -11.09 -4.95 9.44
CA SER A 81 -10.21 -3.77 9.48
C SER A 81 -9.38 -3.60 8.21
N LEU A 82 -8.98 -4.69 7.56
CA LEU A 82 -8.32 -4.68 6.26
C LEU A 82 -9.28 -4.19 5.19
N LEU A 83 -10.50 -4.68 5.22
CA LEU A 83 -11.55 -4.25 4.34
C LEU A 83 -11.89 -2.77 4.55
N GLU A 84 -11.96 -2.30 5.79
CA GLU A 84 -12.17 -0.87 6.11
C GLU A 84 -10.97 0.02 5.74
N SER A 85 -9.75 -0.51 5.85
CA SER A 85 -8.54 0.18 5.40
C SER A 85 -8.48 0.24 3.87
N SER A 86 -8.95 -0.81 3.19
CA SER A 86 -9.09 -0.87 1.74
C SER A 86 -10.27 -0.05 1.22
N PHE A 87 -11.30 0.21 2.04
CA PHE A 87 -12.45 1.07 1.73
C PHE A 87 -12.26 2.53 2.15
N LYS A 88 -11.19 2.86 2.89
CA LYS A 88 -10.94 4.24 3.33
C LYS A 88 -10.53 5.18 2.20
N GLU A 89 -10.32 4.62 1.02
CA GLU A 89 -9.79 5.31 -0.14
C GLU A 89 -10.57 4.86 -1.39
N ASP A 90 -11.90 5.02 -1.37
CA ASP A 90 -12.76 5.05 -2.58
C ASP A 90 -12.39 6.30 -3.41
N TYR A 91 -11.19 6.29 -3.99
CA TYR A 91 -10.78 7.30 -4.93
C TYR A 91 -11.62 7.14 -6.20
N LEU A 92 -12.25 8.24 -6.63
CA LEU A 92 -12.92 8.29 -7.92
C LEU A 92 -11.88 8.38 -9.03
N ILE A 93 -11.25 7.23 -9.33
CA ILE A 93 -10.30 7.10 -10.42
C ILE A 93 -11.05 7.31 -11.72
N TYR A 94 -10.90 8.49 -12.33
CA TYR A 94 -11.54 8.78 -13.61
C TYR A 94 -10.67 8.36 -14.80
N ALA A 95 -9.36 8.21 -14.58
CA ALA A 95 -8.41 7.77 -15.60
C ALA A 95 -7.19 7.07 -15.00
N GLU A 96 -6.73 6.02 -15.69
CA GLU A 96 -5.48 5.33 -15.43
C GLU A 96 -4.45 5.82 -16.46
N ILE A 97 -3.37 6.41 -15.98
CA ILE A 97 -2.41 7.16 -16.80
C ILE A 97 -1.04 6.50 -16.69
N SER A 98 -0.43 6.18 -17.82
CA SER A 98 0.96 5.74 -17.87
C SER A 98 1.90 6.91 -18.10
N LYS A 99 3.18 6.76 -17.72
CA LYS A 99 4.21 7.78 -17.94
C LYS A 99 4.32 8.33 -19.37
N ASN A 100 3.89 7.56 -20.36
CA ASN A 100 3.90 7.96 -21.77
C ASN A 100 2.71 8.86 -22.17
N ASP A 101 1.63 8.86 -21.39
CA ASP A 101 0.40 9.62 -21.65
C ASP A 101 0.46 11.02 -21.00
N LEU A 102 1.54 11.30 -20.27
CA LEU A 102 1.78 12.57 -19.61
C LEU A 102 2.43 13.57 -20.56
N SER A 103 2.01 14.81 -20.44
CA SER A 103 2.66 15.93 -21.12
C SER A 103 3.74 16.52 -20.22
N PHE A 104 4.90 16.86 -20.80
CA PHE A 104 6.06 17.38 -20.07
C PHE A 104 6.40 18.78 -20.58
N ASN A 105 6.74 19.70 -19.67
CA ASN A 105 7.18 21.05 -20.04
C ASN A 105 8.69 21.10 -20.21
N ASP A 106 9.21 22.24 -20.66
CA ASP A 106 10.63 22.49 -20.82
C ASP A 106 11.46 22.35 -19.52
N GLU A 107 10.81 22.36 -18.35
CA GLU A 107 11.43 22.17 -17.04
C GLU A 107 11.38 20.70 -16.56
N GLY A 108 10.72 19.81 -17.32
CA GLY A 108 10.60 18.38 -17.03
C GLY A 108 9.46 18.02 -16.07
N ALA A 109 8.57 18.96 -15.72
CA ALA A 109 7.40 18.67 -14.90
C ALA A 109 6.32 17.98 -15.74
N ALA A 110 5.73 16.91 -15.20
CA ALA A 110 4.68 16.14 -15.84
C ALA A 110 3.28 16.66 -15.49
N TYR A 111 2.39 16.71 -16.48
CA TYR A 111 1.01 17.17 -16.31
C TYR A 111 0.01 16.33 -17.11
N PHE A 112 -1.20 16.25 -16.57
CA PHE A 112 -2.34 15.58 -17.18
C PHE A 112 -3.60 16.45 -17.07
N SER A 113 -4.41 16.51 -18.14
CA SER A 113 -5.64 17.33 -18.13
C SER A 113 -6.77 16.65 -17.35
N CYS A 114 -7.37 17.38 -16.41
CA CYS A 114 -8.58 16.99 -15.70
C CYS A 114 -9.84 17.34 -16.49
N ARG A 115 -10.91 16.56 -16.29
CA ARG A 115 -12.24 16.86 -16.87
C ARG A 115 -12.90 18.11 -16.29
N CYS A 116 -12.44 18.63 -15.16
CA CYS A 116 -12.93 19.90 -14.60
C CYS A 116 -12.38 21.13 -15.33
N GLY A 117 -11.33 20.98 -16.15
CA GLY A 117 -10.63 22.08 -16.82
C GLY A 117 -9.22 22.33 -16.28
N ASP A 118 -8.92 21.85 -15.07
CA ASP A 118 -7.59 21.97 -14.46
C ASP A 118 -6.61 20.90 -14.93
N SER A 119 -5.35 21.02 -14.51
CA SER A 119 -4.31 20.04 -14.80
C SER A 119 -3.76 19.42 -13.51
N PHE A 120 -3.61 18.10 -13.50
CA PHE A 120 -2.84 17.40 -12.49
C PHE A 120 -1.38 17.72 -12.70
N ARG A 121 -0.69 18.18 -11.65
CA ARG A 121 0.77 18.31 -11.64
C ARG A 121 1.35 17.09 -10.94
N ILE A 122 2.05 16.25 -11.69
CA ILE A 122 2.64 15.02 -11.16
C ILE A 122 4.14 15.23 -10.98
N ASP A 123 4.60 15.05 -9.74
CA ASP A 123 6.03 15.09 -9.43
C ASP A 123 6.74 13.85 -9.99
N GLN A 124 8.01 13.98 -10.37
CA GLN A 124 8.78 12.88 -10.92
C GLN A 124 8.84 11.67 -9.97
N HIS A 125 8.81 11.90 -8.66
CA HIS A 125 8.80 10.81 -7.67
C HIS A 125 7.56 9.90 -7.80
N PHE A 126 6.42 10.48 -8.18
CA PHE A 126 5.16 9.76 -8.37
C PHE A 126 5.11 9.00 -9.72
N LEU A 127 6.00 9.29 -10.66
CA LEU A 127 6.07 8.59 -11.95
C LEU A 127 6.77 7.23 -11.85
N GLU A 128 7.54 7.01 -10.79
CA GLU A 128 8.29 5.78 -10.57
C GLU A 128 7.49 4.73 -9.79
N GLN A 129 6.30 5.08 -9.28
CA GLN A 129 5.53 4.29 -8.33
C GLN A 129 4.05 4.30 -8.66
N GLU A 130 3.35 3.19 -8.39
CA GLU A 130 1.89 3.16 -8.50
C GLU A 130 1.27 4.04 -7.41
N CYS A 131 0.63 5.13 -7.83
CA CYS A 131 0.07 6.13 -6.93
C CYS A 131 -1.16 6.79 -7.50
N ILE A 132 -2.02 7.26 -6.61
CA ILE A 132 -3.22 8.01 -6.91
C ILE A 132 -2.93 9.49 -6.70
N ILE A 133 -3.18 10.31 -7.71
CA ILE A 133 -3.03 11.76 -7.64
C ILE A 133 -4.42 12.40 -7.60
N GLU A 134 -4.66 13.19 -6.56
CA GLU A 134 -5.91 13.91 -6.33
C GLU A 134 -5.90 15.24 -7.10
N CYS A 135 -7.04 15.59 -7.71
CA CYS A 135 -7.17 16.89 -8.34
C CYS A 135 -7.27 17.97 -7.25
N ALA A 136 -6.57 19.09 -7.41
CA ALA A 136 -6.63 20.19 -6.45
C ALA A 136 -8.01 20.89 -6.45
N GLU A 137 -8.76 20.80 -7.56
CA GLU A 137 -9.99 21.57 -7.78
C GLU A 137 -11.25 20.70 -7.92
N CYS A 138 -11.14 19.37 -7.85
CA CYS A 138 -12.31 18.48 -7.85
C CYS A 138 -12.04 17.14 -7.16
N THR A 139 -13.07 16.29 -7.06
CA THR A 139 -12.96 14.94 -6.46
C THR A 139 -12.40 13.88 -7.41
N ASN A 140 -12.07 14.25 -8.65
CA ASN A 140 -11.51 13.32 -9.62
C ASN A 140 -10.06 12.99 -9.26
N CYS A 141 -9.71 11.72 -9.36
CA CYS A 141 -8.37 11.22 -9.11
C CYS A 141 -7.84 10.50 -10.36
N ILE A 142 -6.53 10.57 -10.60
CA ILE A 142 -5.86 9.73 -11.61
C ILE A 142 -5.01 8.67 -10.92
N LEU A 143 -4.93 7.49 -11.51
CA LEU A 143 -4.02 6.44 -11.08
C LEU A 143 -2.82 6.38 -12.04
N ILE A 144 -1.61 6.60 -11.52
CA ILE A 144 -0.37 6.46 -12.28
C ILE A 144 0.13 5.02 -12.19
N LYS A 145 0.44 4.40 -13.34
CA LYS A 145 1.00 3.04 -13.48
C LYS A 145 2.18 2.98 -14.46
#